data_AF-A0A962GHW4-F1
#
_entry.id   AF-A0A962GHW4-F1
#
_cell.length_a   1.000
_cell.length_b   1.000
_cell.length_c   1.000
_cell.angle_alpha   90.00
_cell.angle_beta   90.00
_cell.angle_gamma   90.00
#
_symmetry.space_group_name_H-M   'P 1'
#
loop_
_entity.id
_entity.type
_entity.pdbx_description
1 polymer ?
#
loop_
_entity_poly.entity_id
_entity_poly.type
_entity_poly.pdbx_seq_one_letter_code
_entity_poly.pdbx_strand_id
1 'polypeptide(L)'
;WERHEVSQLQFTATKLFGPSEFFGTDQITLLGEVGFTNVWDLPDTDVLRYNGPGTDTGGGHSQETGGTSRNPVSDDSDRFATPFSWGYRLVSVFQYNSVFGSSWNLSPRLAFNHDVSGTTPGPGGNFIEGRKSWTIGISGTYLEKWSADVSYTGYSGAGIYNQLFDRDFAAVNIKYSF
;
A
#
# COMPACT_ATOMS: atom_id res chain seq x y z
N TRP A 1 24.84 14.17 -6.54
CA TRP A 1 23.65 14.12 -5.67
C TRP A 1 23.26 15.56 -5.39
N GLU A 2 22.00 15.92 -5.58
CA GLU A 2 21.49 17.25 -5.27
C GLU A 2 20.50 17.15 -4.11
N ARG A 3 20.33 18.24 -3.37
CA ARG A 3 19.38 18.30 -2.26
C ARG A 3 18.11 18.99 -2.76
N HIS A 4 16.99 18.39 -2.44
CA HIS A 4 15.67 18.98 -2.62
C HIS A 4 14.97 19.08 -1.28
N GLU A 5 14.13 20.11 -1.14
CA GLU A 5 13.23 20.21 -0.01
C GLU A 5 12.04 19.26 -0.22
N VAL A 6 11.53 18.67 0.85
CA VAL A 6 10.41 17.73 0.79
C VAL A 6 9.34 18.14 1.78
N SER A 7 8.09 18.19 1.31
CA SER A 7 6.91 18.39 2.14
C SER A 7 6.03 17.14 2.11
N GLN A 8 5.61 16.67 3.28
CA GLN A 8 4.74 15.51 3.43
C GLN A 8 3.51 15.90 4.26
N LEU A 9 2.34 15.49 3.78
CA LEU A 9 1.07 15.71 4.48
C LEU A 9 0.31 14.39 4.57
N GLN A 10 -0.30 14.15 5.72
CA GLN A 10 -1.08 12.94 5.98
C GLN A 10 -2.34 13.31 6.75
N PHE A 11 -3.48 12.82 6.27
CA PHE A 11 -4.79 13.02 6.88
C PHE A 11 -5.40 11.66 7.17
N THR A 12 -5.88 11.48 8.41
CA THR A 12 -6.52 10.24 8.85
C THR A 12 -7.90 10.56 9.38
N ALA A 13 -8.89 9.76 8.97
CA ALA A 13 -10.26 9.84 9.46
C ALA A 13 -10.75 8.45 9.88
N THR A 14 -11.45 8.40 11.00
CA THR A 14 -12.07 7.16 11.51
C THR A 14 -13.54 7.42 11.79
N LYS A 15 -14.39 6.50 11.34
CA LYS A 15 -15.83 6.51 11.63
C LYS A 15 -16.24 5.16 12.22
N LEU A 16 -16.93 5.24 13.34
CA LEU A 16 -17.60 4.11 13.97
C LEU A 16 -19.07 4.16 13.58
N PHE A 17 -19.56 3.07 13.01
CA PHE A 17 -20.98 2.84 12.81
C PHE A 17 -21.44 1.93 13.94
N GLY A 18 -22.58 2.28 14.54
CA GLY A 18 -23.23 1.42 15.52
C GLY A 18 -23.71 0.10 14.91
N PRO A 19 -24.52 -0.67 15.65
CA PRO A 19 -25.03 -1.95 15.18
C PRO A 19 -25.67 -1.83 13.79
N SER A 20 -25.33 -2.74 12.88
CA SER A 20 -25.84 -2.76 11.51
C SER A 20 -26.66 -4.02 11.29
N GLU A 21 -27.97 -3.86 11.10
CA GLU A 21 -28.85 -4.97 10.76
C GLU A 21 -28.50 -5.61 9.41
N PHE A 22 -28.08 -4.79 8.43
CA PHE A 22 -27.73 -5.27 7.09
C PHE A 22 -26.54 -6.24 7.10
N PHE A 23 -25.52 -5.96 7.93
CA PHE A 23 -24.35 -6.82 8.05
C PHE A 23 -24.42 -7.77 9.27
N GLY A 24 -25.42 -7.63 10.13
CA GLY A 24 -25.52 -8.40 11.38
C GLY A 24 -24.39 -8.12 12.38
N THR A 25 -23.72 -6.97 12.27
CA THR A 25 -22.58 -6.59 13.12
C THR A 25 -22.99 -5.74 14.30
N ASP A 26 -22.25 -5.86 15.42
CA ASP A 26 -22.38 -4.95 16.57
C ASP A 26 -21.74 -3.59 16.31
N GLN A 27 -20.65 -3.56 15.54
CA GLN A 27 -19.96 -2.32 15.18
C GLN A 27 -19.22 -2.51 13.86
N ILE A 28 -19.20 -1.45 13.05
CA ILE A 28 -18.31 -1.36 11.89
C ILE A 28 -17.38 -0.17 12.09
N THR A 29 -16.08 -0.43 12.02
CA THR A 29 -15.05 0.61 12.04
C THR A 29 -14.56 0.82 10.63
N LEU A 30 -14.65 2.05 10.13
CA LEU A 30 -14.03 2.47 8.87
C LEU A 30 -12.93 3.47 9.18
N LEU A 31 -11.71 3.17 8.75
CA LEU A 31 -10.56 4.07 8.81
C LEU A 31 -10.10 4.37 7.38
N GLY A 32 -9.83 5.64 7.12
CA GLY A 32 -9.23 6.09 5.88
C GLY A 32 -8.05 7.01 6.15
N GLU A 33 -7.01 6.87 5.34
CA GLU A 33 -5.83 7.73 5.33
C GLU A 33 -5.54 8.19 3.91
N VAL A 34 -5.18 9.46 3.76
CA VAL A 34 -4.66 10.01 2.50
C VAL A 34 -3.32 10.68 2.80
N GLY A 35 -2.30 10.35 2.00
CA GLY A 35 -0.95 10.88 2.14
C GLY A 35 -0.47 11.54 0.85
N PHE A 36 0.33 12.58 1.01
CA PHE A 36 0.91 13.37 -0.06
C PHE A 36 2.41 13.55 0.19
N THR A 37 3.22 13.56 -0.86
CA THR A 37 4.63 13.91 -0.84
C THR A 37 4.93 14.82 -2.02
N ASN A 38 5.49 16.00 -1.72
CA ASN A 38 5.95 16.95 -2.73
C ASN A 38 7.45 17.20 -2.53
N VAL A 39 8.23 17.03 -3.60
CA VAL A 39 9.66 17.30 -3.68
C VAL A 39 9.83 18.57 -4.50
N TRP A 40 10.31 19.63 -3.84
CA TRP A 40 10.41 20.95 -4.44
C TRP A 40 11.60 21.03 -5.38
N ASP A 41 11.40 21.72 -6.50
CA ASP A 41 12.40 21.94 -7.54
C ASP A 41 12.98 20.64 -8.12
N LEU A 42 12.21 19.54 -8.09
CA LEU A 42 12.60 18.31 -8.77
C LEU A 42 12.48 18.53 -10.28
N PRO A 43 13.55 18.37 -11.07
CA PRO A 43 13.48 18.51 -12.51
C PRO A 43 12.55 17.48 -13.14
N ASP A 44 11.97 17.83 -14.29
CA ASP A 44 11.18 16.90 -15.09
C ASP A 44 12.02 15.72 -15.60
N THR A 45 11.38 14.58 -15.83
CA THR A 45 12.05 13.32 -16.18
C THR A 45 12.65 13.32 -17.59
N ASP A 46 12.43 14.34 -18.40
CA ASP A 46 13.11 14.60 -19.68
C ASP A 46 14.39 15.42 -19.50
N VAL A 47 14.52 16.20 -18.42
CA VAL A 47 15.72 16.99 -18.08
C VAL A 47 16.69 16.17 -17.24
N LEU A 48 16.24 15.67 -16.08
CA LEU A 48 17.06 14.88 -15.17
C LEU A 48 16.19 13.87 -14.43
N ARG A 49 16.54 12.59 -14.56
CA ARG A 49 15.80 11.49 -13.93
C ARG A 49 16.36 11.16 -12.57
N TYR A 50 15.52 11.31 -11.56
CA TYR A 50 15.76 10.75 -10.23
C TYR A 50 15.22 9.33 -10.16
N ASN A 51 16.01 8.41 -9.60
CA ASN A 51 15.61 7.01 -9.48
C ASN A 51 14.40 6.89 -8.55
N GLY A 52 13.41 6.12 -9.00
CA GLY A 52 12.32 5.60 -8.18
C GLY A 52 12.55 4.11 -7.86
N PRO A 53 11.67 3.50 -7.06
CA PRO A 53 11.69 2.05 -6.87
C PRO A 53 11.55 1.29 -8.21
N GLY A 54 12.48 0.38 -8.49
CA GLY A 54 12.45 -0.47 -9.69
C GLY A 54 12.88 0.20 -10.99
N THR A 55 13.37 1.45 -10.96
CA THR A 55 13.97 2.11 -12.14
C THR A 55 15.48 1.89 -12.17
N ASP A 56 15.89 0.64 -12.38
CA ASP A 56 17.30 0.23 -12.33
C ASP A 56 18.04 0.49 -13.66
N THR A 57 17.31 0.89 -14.72
CA THR A 57 17.86 1.17 -16.04
C THR A 57 17.72 2.64 -16.43
N GLY A 58 18.41 3.05 -17.50
CA GLY A 58 18.23 4.38 -18.07
C GLY A 58 16.85 4.53 -18.71
N GLY A 59 16.27 5.73 -18.63
CA GLY A 59 14.94 6.01 -19.19
C GLY A 59 14.93 6.25 -20.70
N GLY A 60 13.93 5.68 -21.40
CA GLY A 60 13.68 5.89 -22.83
C GLY A 60 14.69 5.26 -23.79
N HIS A 61 14.39 5.35 -25.09
CA HIS A 61 15.22 4.78 -26.16
C HIS A 61 16.65 5.33 -26.09
N SER A 62 17.64 4.45 -25.95
CA SER A 62 19.06 4.83 -25.89
C SER A 62 19.46 5.67 -27.12
N GLN A 63 19.74 6.96 -26.93
CA GLN A 63 20.20 7.84 -28.01
C GLN A 63 21.73 7.86 -28.17
N GLU A 64 22.49 7.44 -27.15
CA GLU A 64 23.96 7.46 -27.13
C GLU A 64 24.61 6.15 -27.60
N THR A 65 23.85 5.06 -27.74
CA THR A 65 24.37 3.78 -28.26
C THR A 65 23.46 3.21 -29.33
N GLY A 66 23.52 3.79 -30.53
CA GLY A 66 22.92 3.20 -31.73
C GLY A 66 23.20 1.70 -31.83
N GLY A 67 22.24 0.87 -31.42
CA GLY A 67 22.24 -0.56 -31.66
C GLY A 67 23.39 -1.38 -31.10
N THR A 68 23.97 -1.08 -29.93
CA THR A 68 24.84 -2.10 -29.28
C THR A 68 24.07 -3.09 -28.40
N SER A 69 22.75 -2.93 -28.23
CA SER A 69 21.87 -3.90 -27.56
C SER A 69 22.36 -4.34 -26.18
N ARG A 70 23.20 -3.54 -25.50
CA ARG A 70 23.75 -3.88 -24.19
C ARG A 70 22.75 -3.67 -23.06
N ASN A 71 21.77 -2.81 -23.29
CA ASN A 71 20.57 -2.72 -22.46
C ASN A 71 19.34 -2.45 -23.35
N PRO A 72 18.69 -3.51 -23.89
CA PRO A 72 17.56 -3.37 -24.80
C PRO A 72 16.25 -2.95 -24.11
N VAL A 73 16.23 -2.93 -22.76
CA VAL A 73 15.08 -2.53 -21.96
C VAL A 73 15.44 -1.26 -21.21
N SER A 74 14.84 -0.15 -21.63
CA SER A 74 14.86 1.12 -20.93
C SER A 74 13.53 1.29 -20.22
N ASP A 75 13.56 1.78 -18.97
CA ASP A 75 12.35 2.14 -18.27
C ASP A 75 11.63 3.31 -18.97
N ASP A 76 10.29 3.29 -18.94
CA ASP A 76 9.52 4.41 -19.44
C ASP A 76 9.78 5.66 -18.58
N SER A 77 9.84 6.84 -19.19
CA SER A 77 10.19 8.08 -18.50
C SER A 77 9.18 8.49 -17.42
N ASP A 78 7.95 7.96 -17.48
CA ASP A 78 6.88 8.17 -16.51
C ASP A 78 7.02 7.30 -15.25
N ARG A 79 8.00 6.40 -15.19
CA ARG A 79 8.25 5.49 -14.06
C ARG A 79 9.26 6.03 -13.06
N PHE A 80 10.03 7.02 -13.47
CA PHE A 80 10.98 7.71 -12.61
C PHE A 80 10.27 8.58 -11.58
N ALA A 81 11.06 9.11 -10.65
CA ALA A 81 10.50 9.91 -9.58
C ALA A 81 9.85 11.19 -10.11
N THR A 82 8.69 11.52 -9.56
CA THR A 82 7.91 12.72 -9.91
C THR A 82 7.93 13.73 -8.76
N PRO A 83 7.76 15.03 -9.04
CA PRO A 83 7.78 16.06 -7.99
C PRO A 83 6.68 15.84 -6.96
N PHE A 84 5.50 15.42 -7.41
CA PHE A 84 4.35 15.15 -6.55
C PHE A 84 3.94 13.69 -6.61
N SER A 85 3.59 13.13 -5.46
CA SER A 85 3.07 11.76 -5.35
C SER A 85 2.07 11.64 -4.20
N TRP A 86 1.06 10.79 -4.37
CA TRP A 86 0.00 10.62 -3.38
C TRP A 86 -0.67 9.25 -3.45
N GLY A 87 -1.30 8.88 -2.34
CA GLY A 87 -2.03 7.63 -2.22
C GLY A 87 -2.99 7.64 -1.04
N TYR A 88 -3.78 6.58 -0.93
CA TYR A 88 -4.70 6.39 0.19
C TYR A 88 -4.70 4.96 0.70
N ARG A 89 -5.13 4.82 1.94
CA ARG A 89 -5.33 3.55 2.65
C ARG A 89 -6.72 3.52 3.24
N LEU A 90 -7.39 2.39 3.14
CA LEU A 90 -8.72 2.16 3.69
C LEU A 90 -8.70 0.87 4.48
N VAL A 91 -9.26 0.89 5.69
CA VAL A 91 -9.44 -0.30 6.52
C VAL A 91 -10.89 -0.33 7.00
N SER A 92 -11.54 -1.47 6.80
CA SER A 92 -12.85 -1.76 7.36
C SER A 92 -12.75 -2.96 8.29
N VAL A 93 -13.31 -2.84 9.49
CA VAL A 93 -13.34 -3.91 10.49
C VAL A 93 -14.79 -4.09 10.94
N PHE A 94 -15.29 -5.29 10.78
CA PHE A 94 -16.63 -5.70 11.18
C PHE A 94 -16.50 -6.44 12.50
N GLN A 95 -17.22 -6.03 13.53
CA GLN A 95 -17.15 -6.65 14.85
C GLN A 95 -18.45 -7.42 15.13
N TYR A 96 -18.29 -8.70 15.49
CA TYR A 96 -19.36 -9.58 15.92
C TYR A 96 -18.99 -10.15 17.29
N ASN A 97 -19.75 -9.75 18.30
CA ASN A 97 -19.56 -10.19 19.67
C ASN A 97 -20.48 -11.37 19.97
N SER A 98 -19.99 -12.32 20.76
CA SER A 98 -20.76 -13.49 21.18
C SER A 98 -21.48 -14.20 20.03
N VAL A 99 -20.74 -14.49 18.96
CA VAL A 99 -21.28 -14.99 17.69
C VAL A 99 -22.12 -16.25 17.93
N PHE A 100 -23.37 -16.25 17.45
CA PHE A 100 -24.35 -17.32 17.66
C PHE A 100 -24.62 -17.66 19.15
N GLY A 101 -24.49 -16.69 20.05
CA GLY A 101 -24.65 -16.91 21.49
C GLY A 101 -23.48 -17.68 22.12
N SER A 102 -22.37 -17.83 21.40
CA SER A 102 -21.14 -18.42 21.93
C SER A 102 -20.28 -17.38 22.65
N SER A 103 -19.16 -17.81 23.24
CA SER A 103 -18.16 -16.89 23.82
C SER A 103 -17.09 -16.43 22.83
N TRP A 104 -17.31 -16.65 21.53
CA TRP A 104 -16.43 -16.18 20.47
C TRP A 104 -16.79 -14.76 20.06
N ASN A 105 -15.78 -13.90 19.97
CA ASN A 105 -15.85 -12.63 19.27
C ASN A 105 -15.07 -12.75 17.96
N LEU A 106 -15.66 -12.31 16.84
CA LEU A 106 -15.04 -12.36 15.52
C LEU A 106 -14.91 -10.94 14.94
N SER A 107 -13.76 -10.68 14.34
CA SER A 107 -13.43 -9.41 13.70
C SER A 107 -12.91 -9.62 12.28
N PRO A 108 -13.79 -9.88 11.29
CA PRO A 108 -13.42 -9.82 9.88
C PRO A 108 -12.94 -8.41 9.50
N ARG A 109 -11.91 -8.33 8.67
CA ARG A 109 -11.33 -7.07 8.22
C ARG A 109 -10.92 -7.11 6.75
N LEU A 110 -11.03 -5.96 6.11
CA LEU A 110 -10.49 -5.69 4.78
C LEU A 110 -9.64 -4.42 4.85
N ALA A 111 -8.39 -4.51 4.43
CA ALA A 111 -7.50 -3.38 4.23
C ALA A 111 -7.17 -3.24 2.74
N PHE A 112 -7.11 -2.02 2.24
CA PHE A 112 -6.79 -1.70 0.86
C PHE A 112 -5.90 -0.46 0.81
N ASN A 113 -4.82 -0.54 0.05
CA ASN A 113 -3.90 0.57 -0.19
C ASN A 113 -3.79 0.80 -1.69
N HIS A 114 -3.73 2.06 -2.10
CA HIS A 114 -3.51 2.46 -3.47
C HIS A 114 -2.64 3.71 -3.54
N ASP A 115 -1.49 3.58 -4.18
CA ASP A 115 -0.63 4.67 -4.56
C ASP A 115 -1.15 5.19 -5.90
N VAL A 116 -1.84 6.33 -5.89
CA VAL A 116 -2.72 6.72 -7.00
C VAL A 116 -1.92 7.33 -8.14
N SER A 117 -1.04 8.28 -7.82
CA SER A 117 -0.23 8.96 -8.83
C SER A 117 1.08 9.44 -8.24
N GLY A 118 2.10 9.45 -9.09
CA GLY A 118 3.46 9.85 -8.78
C GLY A 118 4.27 8.78 -8.07
N THR A 119 5.57 8.82 -8.33
CA THR A 119 6.55 7.93 -7.69
C THR A 119 7.49 8.78 -6.86
N THR A 120 7.59 8.50 -5.57
CA THR A 120 8.48 9.24 -4.67
C THR A 120 9.95 8.87 -4.96
N PRO A 121 10.89 9.84 -5.00
CA PRO A 121 12.31 9.53 -5.18
C PRO A 121 12.85 8.52 -4.16
N GLY A 122 13.76 7.66 -4.61
CA GLY A 122 14.49 6.73 -3.75
C GLY A 122 15.72 7.35 -3.07
N PRO A 123 16.30 6.68 -2.06
CA PRO A 123 15.80 5.44 -1.44
C PRO A 123 14.65 5.70 -0.44
N GLY A 124 13.74 4.74 -0.30
CA GLY A 124 12.68 4.77 0.73
C GLY A 124 11.42 5.57 0.37
N GLY A 125 11.14 5.76 -0.92
CA GLY A 125 9.96 6.47 -1.40
C GLY A 125 8.64 5.86 -0.90
N ASN A 126 7.69 6.72 -0.53
CA ASN A 126 6.40 6.33 0.04
C ASN A 126 5.44 5.73 -1.00
N PHE A 127 5.45 6.27 -2.22
CA PHE A 127 4.49 5.96 -3.27
C PHE A 127 5.17 5.44 -4.53
N ILE A 128 4.54 4.44 -5.15
CA ILE A 128 4.88 3.95 -6.51
C ILE A 128 3.60 4.02 -7.33
N GLU A 129 3.59 4.81 -8.40
CA GLU A 129 2.36 5.08 -9.15
C GLU A 129 1.63 3.80 -9.59
N GLY A 130 0.35 3.69 -9.20
CA GLY A 130 -0.53 2.58 -9.55
C GLY A 130 -0.38 1.33 -8.67
N ARG A 131 0.55 1.30 -7.72
CA ARG A 131 0.76 0.17 -6.80
C ARG A 131 -0.46 0.01 -5.89
N LYS A 132 -0.90 -1.24 -5.73
CA LYS A 132 -2.02 -1.62 -4.87
C LYS A 132 -1.63 -2.77 -3.96
N SER A 133 -2.16 -2.79 -2.76
CA SER A 133 -2.14 -3.95 -1.88
C SER A 133 -3.48 -4.11 -1.19
N TRP A 134 -3.87 -5.34 -0.93
CA TRP A 134 -5.11 -5.63 -0.20
C TRP A 134 -4.88 -6.76 0.79
N THR A 135 -5.56 -6.69 1.92
CA THR A 135 -5.54 -7.73 2.95
C THR A 135 -6.96 -8.07 3.32
N ILE A 136 -7.29 -9.35 3.29
CA ILE A 136 -8.50 -9.88 3.93
C ILE A 136 -8.07 -10.72 5.12
N GLY A 137 -8.77 -10.58 6.24
CA GLY A 137 -8.45 -11.37 7.42
C GLY A 137 -9.61 -11.49 8.36
N ILE A 138 -9.51 -12.46 9.26
CA ILE A 138 -10.45 -12.65 10.35
C ILE A 138 -9.65 -12.94 11.61
N SER A 139 -9.97 -12.18 12.66
CA SER A 139 -9.46 -12.43 14.00
C SER A 139 -10.58 -12.98 14.87
N GLY A 140 -10.28 -13.96 15.71
CA GLY A 140 -11.21 -14.49 16.69
C GLY A 140 -10.60 -14.45 18.08
N THR A 141 -11.40 -14.08 19.08
CA THR A 141 -11.05 -14.23 20.50
C THR A 141 -12.07 -15.09 21.21
N TYR A 142 -11.60 -15.94 22.13
CA TYR A 142 -12.44 -16.78 22.97
C TYR A 142 -12.08 -16.57 24.44
N LEU A 143 -13.05 -16.04 25.19
CA LEU A 143 -12.94 -15.74 26.63
C LEU A 143 -11.71 -14.89 27.00
N GLU A 144 -11.22 -14.06 26.07
CA GLU A 144 -9.98 -13.28 26.21
C GLU A 144 -8.72 -14.10 26.56
N LYS A 145 -8.79 -15.43 26.44
CA LYS A 145 -7.67 -16.35 26.70
C LYS A 145 -7.01 -16.84 25.44
N TRP A 146 -7.83 -17.18 24.45
CA TRP A 146 -7.38 -17.62 23.14
C TRP A 146 -7.63 -16.52 22.12
N SER A 147 -6.63 -16.26 21.29
CA SER A 147 -6.77 -15.42 20.11
C SER A 147 -6.17 -16.12 18.90
N ALA A 148 -6.90 -16.13 17.80
CA ALA A 148 -6.44 -16.64 16.52
C ALA A 148 -6.65 -15.59 15.44
N ASP A 149 -5.70 -15.46 14.52
CA ASP A 149 -5.80 -14.59 13.35
C ASP A 149 -5.40 -15.35 12.11
N VAL A 150 -6.21 -15.23 11.06
CA VAL A 150 -5.88 -15.73 9.72
C VAL A 150 -6.06 -14.59 8.73
N SER A 151 -5.07 -14.37 7.87
CA SER A 151 -5.15 -13.35 6.84
C SER A 151 -4.43 -13.75 5.56
N TYR A 152 -4.84 -13.14 4.46
CA TYR A 152 -4.17 -13.20 3.17
C TYR A 152 -3.94 -11.78 2.67
N THR A 153 -2.73 -11.51 2.19
CA THR A 153 -2.36 -10.23 1.58
C THR A 153 -1.94 -10.45 0.15
N GLY A 154 -2.52 -9.67 -0.75
CA GLY A 154 -2.17 -9.63 -2.17
C GLY A 154 -1.61 -8.30 -2.60
N TYR A 155 -0.71 -8.33 -3.58
CA TYR A 155 -0.09 -7.16 -4.19
C TYR A 155 -0.44 -7.10 -5.68
N SER A 156 -0.67 -5.90 -6.20
CA SER A 156 -0.99 -5.71 -7.62
C SER A 156 -0.62 -4.30 -8.10
N GLY A 157 -0.75 -4.04 -9.40
CA GLY A 157 -0.45 -2.74 -10.00
C GLY A 157 1.05 -2.40 -10.04
N ALA A 158 1.37 -1.31 -10.75
CA ALA A 158 2.74 -0.81 -10.99
C ALA A 158 3.74 -1.80 -11.64
N GLY A 159 3.29 -2.97 -12.09
CA GLY A 159 4.10 -3.91 -12.87
C GLY A 159 5.43 -4.25 -12.19
N ILE A 160 6.52 -4.24 -12.96
CA ILE A 160 7.88 -4.53 -12.48
C ILE A 160 8.39 -3.53 -11.43
N TYR A 161 7.80 -2.33 -11.36
CA TYR A 161 8.19 -1.31 -10.38
C TYR A 161 7.66 -1.62 -8.97
N ASN A 162 6.58 -2.41 -8.89
CA ASN A 162 6.16 -3.00 -7.63
C ASN A 162 6.90 -4.32 -7.38
N GLN A 163 8.01 -4.24 -6.66
CA GLN A 163 8.84 -5.40 -6.28
C GLN A 163 8.13 -6.43 -5.36
N LEU A 164 6.91 -6.14 -4.93
CA LEU A 164 6.05 -7.05 -4.17
C LEU A 164 4.95 -7.68 -5.02
N PHE A 165 4.80 -7.29 -6.29
CA PHE A 165 3.67 -7.69 -7.16
C PHE A 165 3.44 -9.20 -7.25
N ASP A 166 4.47 -10.02 -7.06
CA ASP A 166 4.43 -11.48 -7.09
C ASP A 166 4.62 -12.13 -5.70
N ARG A 167 4.56 -11.34 -4.62
CA ARG A 167 4.89 -11.76 -3.24
C ARG A 167 3.69 -11.80 -2.32
N ASP A 168 2.58 -12.31 -2.82
CA ASP A 168 1.39 -12.58 -2.02
C ASP A 168 1.71 -13.59 -0.90
N PHE A 169 1.05 -13.46 0.25
CA PHE A 169 1.26 -14.38 1.37
C PHE A 169 0.03 -14.54 2.26
N ALA A 170 -0.05 -15.69 2.93
CA ALA A 170 -0.98 -15.96 4.01
C ALA A 170 -0.25 -15.94 5.36
N ALA A 171 -0.95 -15.50 6.40
CA ALA A 171 -0.43 -15.47 7.77
C ALA A 171 -1.44 -16.09 8.74
N VAL A 172 -0.92 -16.86 9.69
CA VAL A 172 -1.68 -17.44 10.80
C VAL A 172 -0.99 -17.10 12.11
N ASN A 173 -1.73 -16.59 13.08
CA ASN A 173 -1.23 -16.29 14.41
C ASN A 173 -2.15 -16.90 15.47
N ILE A 174 -1.59 -17.54 16.50
CA ILE A 174 -2.34 -18.11 17.62
C ILE A 174 -1.66 -17.65 18.92
N LYS A 175 -2.46 -17.15 19.85
CA LYS A 175 -2.02 -16.68 21.16
C LYS A 175 -2.86 -17.31 22.27
N TYR A 176 -2.19 -17.61 23.38
CA TYR A 176 -2.83 -18.06 24.61
C TYR A 176 -2.29 -17.26 25.80
N SER A 177 -3.19 -16.75 26.65
CA SER A 177 -2.86 -16.03 27.88
C SER A 177 -3.21 -16.87 29.10
N PHE A 178 -2.26 -17.00 30.04
CA PHE A 178 -2.35 -17.83 31.24
C PHE A 178 -2.36 -17.01 32.53
#